data_AF-A0A511QHA2-F1
#
_entry.id   AF-A0A511QHA2-F1
#
_cell.length_a   1.000
_cell.length_b   1.000
_cell.length_c   1.000
_cell.angle_alpha   90.00
_cell.angle_beta   90.00
_cell.angle_gamma   90.00
#
_symmetry.space_group_name_H-M   'P 1'
#
loop_
_entity.id
_entity.type
_entity.pdbx_description
1 polymer ?
#
loop_
_entity_poly.entity_id
_entity_poly.type
_entity_poly.pdbx_seq_one_letter_code
_entity_poly.pdbx_strand_id
1 'polypeptide(L)'
;MKKVISLLIAVCFAVPNMVLAVDVNKLTESVDKEKVTDSLDMEKLKSSVDGTDVDYKKAYESIDKDKAKDAVDLDKAKAALLE
;
A
#
# COMPACT_ATOMS: atom_id res chain seq x y z
N MET A 1 -4.88 -0.95 -9.80
CA MET A 1 -4.17 -1.87 -8.87
C MET A 1 -2.75 -1.42 -8.54
N LYS A 2 -1.83 -1.25 -9.51
CA LYS A 2 -0.46 -0.73 -9.22
C LYS A 2 -0.44 0.55 -8.37
N LYS A 3 -1.29 1.53 -8.66
CA LYS A 3 -1.40 2.78 -7.88
C LYS A 3 -1.87 2.58 -6.43
N VAL A 4 -2.75 1.61 -6.20
CA VAL A 4 -3.30 1.28 -4.88
C VAL A 4 -2.25 0.54 -4.04
N ILE A 5 -1.52 -0.39 -4.67
CA ILE A 5 -0.38 -1.08 -4.04
C ILE A 5 0.74 -0.07 -3.73
N SER A 6 1.05 0.86 -4.63
CA SER A 6 1.99 1.96 -4.35
C SER A 6 1.54 2.83 -3.19
N LEU A 7 0.24 3.13 -3.09
CA LEU A 7 -0.29 3.92 -1.96
C LEU A 7 -0.17 3.13 -0.65
N LEU A 8 -0.52 1.84 -0.66
CA LEU A 8 -0.40 0.98 0.51
C LEU A 8 1.06 0.85 0.95
N ILE A 9 1.99 0.63 0.01
CA ILE A 9 3.43 0.61 0.27
C ILE A 9 3.88 1.94 0.87
N ALA A 10 3.49 3.09 0.29
CA ALA A 10 3.86 4.39 0.82
C ALA A 10 3.32 4.64 2.24
N VAL A 11 2.14 4.10 2.55
CA VAL A 11 1.51 4.19 3.88
C VAL A 11 2.19 3.24 4.89
N CYS A 12 2.44 1.99 4.51
CA CYS A 12 3.07 0.98 5.37
C CYS A 12 4.56 1.25 5.61
N PHE A 13 5.24 1.85 4.62
CA PHE A 13 6.66 2.16 4.65
C PHE A 13 6.91 3.67 4.68
N ALA A 14 6.07 4.42 5.39
CA ALA A 14 6.32 5.81 5.74
C ALA A 14 7.49 5.91 6.75
N VAL A 15 8.70 5.52 6.32
CA VAL A 15 9.96 5.69 7.04
C VAL A 15 10.65 6.98 6.57
N PRO A 16 11.22 7.77 7.49
CA PRO A 16 11.88 9.03 7.15
C PRO A 16 13.12 8.77 6.28
N ASN A 17 13.11 9.32 5.05
CA ASN A 17 14.23 9.63 4.15
C ASN A 17 15.49 8.76 4.23
N MET A 18 15.37 7.44 4.34
CA MET A 18 16.50 6.56 4.06
C MET A 18 16.59 6.41 2.54
N VAL A 19 17.72 6.83 1.97
CA VAL A 19 18.09 6.58 0.56
C VAL A 19 18.38 5.09 0.43
N LEU A 20 17.33 4.27 0.46
CA LEU A 20 17.40 2.84 0.18
C LEU A 20 17.28 2.66 -1.32
N ALA A 21 18.13 1.81 -1.90
CA ALA A 21 17.99 1.34 -3.28
C ALA A 21 16.82 0.36 -3.34
N VAL A 22 15.60 0.85 -3.11
CA VAL A 22 14.41 0.00 -2.99
C VAL A 22 14.09 -0.64 -4.34
N ASP A 23 14.14 -1.97 -4.39
CA ASP A 23 13.60 -2.71 -5.53
C ASP A 23 12.06 -2.75 -5.41
N VAL A 24 11.42 -1.77 -6.03
CA VAL A 24 9.95 -1.63 -6.03
C VAL A 24 9.28 -2.86 -6.66
N ASN A 25 9.94 -3.57 -7.58
CA ASN A 25 9.35 -4.80 -8.13
C ASN A 25 9.29 -5.88 -7.06
N LYS A 26 10.39 -6.15 -6.35
CA LYS A 26 10.41 -7.09 -5.23
C LYS A 26 9.46 -6.67 -4.10
N LEU A 27 9.36 -5.38 -3.81
CA LEU A 27 8.41 -4.87 -2.82
C LEU A 27 6.94 -5.06 -3.24
N THR A 28 6.65 -5.05 -4.55
CA THR A 28 5.32 -5.43 -5.03
C THR A 28 5.07 -6.94 -5.01
N GLU A 29 6.11 -7.77 -5.05
CA GLU A 29 6.02 -9.23 -4.90
C GLU A 29 5.82 -9.65 -3.44
N SER A 30 6.21 -8.82 -2.48
CA SER A 30 5.90 -9.03 -1.06
C SER A 30 4.44 -8.73 -0.70
N VAL A 31 3.61 -8.31 -1.67
CA VAL A 31 2.22 -7.93 -1.45
C VAL A 31 1.27 -8.90 -2.17
N ASP A 32 0.39 -9.53 -1.39
CA ASP A 32 -0.72 -10.33 -1.90
C ASP A 32 -1.84 -9.41 -2.38
N LYS A 33 -2.01 -9.34 -3.71
CA LYS A 33 -2.94 -8.41 -4.35
C LYS A 33 -4.41 -8.75 -4.09
N GLU A 34 -4.72 -10.03 -3.90
CA GLU A 34 -6.09 -10.47 -3.62
C GLU A 34 -6.48 -10.01 -2.21
N LYS A 35 -5.62 -10.31 -1.22
CA LYS A 35 -5.82 -9.84 0.16
C LYS A 35 -5.83 -8.32 0.30
N VAL A 36 -4.99 -7.61 -0.46
CA VAL A 36 -5.06 -6.14 -0.51
C VAL A 36 -6.41 -5.68 -1.01
N THR A 37 -6.95 -6.29 -2.06
CA THR A 37 -8.26 -5.90 -2.61
C THR A 37 -9.38 -6.16 -1.60
N ASP A 38 -9.30 -7.27 -0.86
CA ASP A 38 -10.25 -7.62 0.20
C ASP A 38 -10.14 -6.72 1.44
N SER A 39 -9.01 -6.04 1.62
CA SER A 39 -8.79 -5.04 2.67
C SER A 39 -9.34 -3.66 2.32
N LEU A 40 -9.87 -3.46 1.10
CA LEU A 40 -10.29 -2.16 0.61
C LEU A 40 -11.80 -2.06 0.46
N ASP A 41 -12.37 -1.03 1.06
CA ASP A 41 -13.70 -0.55 0.69
C ASP A 41 -13.57 0.28 -0.60
N MET A 42 -13.86 -0.38 -1.73
CA MET A 42 -13.74 0.23 -3.05
C MET A 42 -14.73 1.38 -3.28
N GLU A 43 -15.87 1.41 -2.60
CA GLU A 43 -16.83 2.52 -2.72
C GLU A 43 -16.30 3.74 -1.99
N LYS A 44 -15.84 3.54 -0.75
CA LYS A 44 -15.23 4.60 0.05
C LYS A 44 -13.94 5.13 -0.59
N LEU A 45 -13.11 4.25 -1.16
CA LEU A 45 -11.92 4.64 -1.90
C LEU A 45 -12.27 5.48 -3.13
N LYS A 46 -13.30 5.11 -3.90
CA LYS A 46 -13.75 5.93 -5.04
C LYS A 46 -14.25 7.30 -4.59
N SER A 47 -14.98 7.37 -3.48
CA SER A 47 -15.45 8.65 -2.90
C SER A 47 -14.35 9.57 -2.39
N SER A 48 -13.12 9.06 -2.27
CA SER A 48 -11.94 9.85 -1.90
C SER A 48 -11.35 10.65 -3.06
N VAL A 49 -11.81 10.40 -4.29
CA VAL A 49 -11.34 11.08 -5.49
C VAL A 49 -12.44 11.99 -6.03
N ASP A 50 -12.12 13.26 -6.21
CA ASP A 50 -13.00 14.24 -6.86
C ASP A 50 -12.23 14.93 -7.99
N GLY A 51 -12.53 14.54 -9.23
CA GLY A 51 -11.78 14.98 -10.41
C GLY A 51 -10.28 14.64 -10.32
N THR A 52 -9.44 15.65 -10.10
CA THR A 52 -7.99 15.51 -9.90
C THR A 52 -7.56 15.56 -8.44
N ASP A 53 -8.46 15.89 -7.52
CA ASP A 53 -8.19 16.00 -6.10
C ASP A 53 -8.38 14.65 -5.40
N VAL A 54 -7.49 14.37 -4.45
CA VAL A 54 -7.50 13.14 -3.66
C VAL A 54 -7.54 13.49 -2.17
N ASP A 55 -8.63 13.10 -1.51
CA ASP A 55 -8.75 13.13 -0.07
C ASP A 55 -8.03 11.90 0.51
N TYR A 56 -6.74 12.08 0.78
CA TYR A 56 -5.89 11.04 1.35
C TYR A 56 -6.39 10.51 2.69
N LYS A 57 -7.14 11.31 3.46
CA LYS A 57 -7.73 10.85 4.72
C LYS A 57 -8.85 9.86 4.44
N LYS A 58 -9.79 10.18 3.54
CA LYS A 58 -10.84 9.23 3.13
C LYS A 58 -10.26 7.98 2.48
N ALA A 59 -9.23 8.12 1.64
CA ALA A 59 -8.54 6.99 1.02
C ALA A 59 -7.86 6.09 2.06
N TYR A 60 -7.33 6.67 3.14
CA TYR A 60 -6.77 5.89 4.25
C TYR A 60 -7.87 5.20 5.07
N GLU A 61 -9.01 5.86 5.27
CA GLU A 61 -10.15 5.30 5.98
C GLU A 61 -10.92 4.21 5.20
N SER A 62 -10.63 4.03 3.91
CA SER A 62 -11.15 2.90 3.12
C SER A 62 -10.32 1.63 3.26
N ILE A 63 -9.26 1.65 4.06
CA ILE A 63 -8.35 0.51 4.26
C ILE A 63 -8.66 -0.15 5.61
N ASP A 64 -9.04 -1.42 5.57
CA ASP A 64 -9.02 -2.31 6.73
C ASP A 64 -7.56 -2.69 7.03
N LYS A 65 -6.99 -2.03 8.04
CA LYS A 65 -5.56 -2.17 8.38
C LYS A 65 -5.22 -3.55 8.90
N ASP A 66 -6.16 -4.27 9.49
CA ASP A 66 -5.88 -5.59 10.03
C ASP A 66 -5.78 -6.61 8.91
N LYS A 67 -6.70 -6.56 7.93
CA LYS A 67 -6.58 -7.35 6.69
C LYS A 67 -5.39 -6.94 5.83
N ALA A 68 -5.08 -5.64 5.77
CA ALA A 68 -3.97 -5.14 4.97
C ALA A 68 -2.60 -5.63 5.49
N LYS A 69 -2.44 -5.86 6.80
CA LYS A 69 -1.21 -6.44 7.37
C LYS A 69 -1.01 -7.87 6.87
N ASP A 70 -2.07 -8.66 6.81
CA ASP A 70 -2.03 -10.05 6.34
C ASP A 70 -1.74 -10.18 4.84
N ALA A 71 -1.86 -9.07 4.11
CA ALA A 71 -1.53 -8.98 2.71
C ALA A 71 -0.05 -8.69 2.44
N VAL A 72 0.75 -8.42 3.48
CA VAL A 72 2.17 -8.06 3.33
C VAL A 72 3.07 -9.14 3.95
N ASP A 73 3.92 -9.74 3.13
CA ASP A 73 5.03 -10.57 3.57
C ASP A 73 6.18 -9.68 4.06
N LEU A 74 6.28 -9.52 5.39
CA LEU A 74 7.26 -8.63 6.02
C LEU A 74 8.71 -9.07 5.77
N ASP A 75 8.98 -10.36 5.60
CA ASP A 75 10.33 -10.86 5.39
C ASP A 75 10.79 -10.54 3.96
N LYS A 76 9.93 -10.77 2.96
CA LYS A 76 10.20 -10.32 1.58
C LYS A 76 10.29 -8.81 1.46
N ALA A 77 9.42 -8.08 2.16
CA ALA A 77 9.44 -6.63 2.13
C ALA A 77 10.74 -6.07 2.73
N LYS A 78 11.20 -6.62 3.86
CA LYS A 78 12.49 -6.26 4.46
C LYS A 78 13.67 -6.59 3.53
N ALA A 79 13.67 -7.75 2.89
CA ALA A 79 14.70 -8.10 1.92
C ALA A 79 14.75 -7.07 0.78
N ALA A 80 13.60 -6.69 0.22
CA ALA A 80 13.50 -5.70 -0.86
C ALA A 80 13.93 -4.27 -0.45
N LEU A 81 13.91 -3.94 0.84
CA LEU A 81 14.33 -2.64 1.38
C LEU A 81 15.81 -2.59 1.78
N LEU A 82 16.43 -3.74 2.02
CA LEU A 82 17.78 -3.86 2.58
C LEU A 82 18.79 -4.49 1.60
N GLU A 83 18.35 -4.91 0.41
CA GLU A 83 19.22 -5.42 -0.67
C GLU A 83 20.05 -4.33 -1.35
#